data_AF-A0A239HGR4-F1
#
_entry.id   AF-A0A239HGR4-F1
#
_cell.length_a   1.000
_cell.length_b   1.000
_cell.length_c   1.000
_cell.angle_alpha   90.00
_cell.angle_beta   90.00
_cell.angle_gamma   90.00
#
_symmetry.space_group_name_H-M   'P 1'
#
loop_
_entity.id
_entity.type
_entity.pdbx_description
1 polymer ?
#
loop_
_entity_poly.entity_id
_entity_poly.type
_entity_poly.pdbx_seq_one_letter_code
_entity_poly.pdbx_strand_id
1 'polypeptide(L)' 'MENPRLVFPEVVGKSVAELSVYDDATYGREVLVRFTDGTQLSVCVGVKQSIDARYCREDTPDQPIFTRED' A
#
# COMPACT_ATOMS: atom_id res chain seq x y z
N MET A 1 9.39 -12.68 0.98
CA MET A 1 8.32 -12.72 -0.06
C MET A 1 8.48 -11.53 -0.98
N GLU A 2 8.70 -11.72 -2.28
CA GLU A 2 8.62 -10.63 -3.26
C GLU A 2 7.17 -10.13 -3.33
N ASN A 3 6.95 -8.82 -3.18
CA ASN A 3 5.62 -8.25 -3.40
C ASN A 3 5.23 -8.49 -4.86
N PRO A 4 4.04 -9.08 -5.14
CA PRO A 4 3.62 -9.29 -6.52
C PRO A 4 3.54 -7.93 -7.22
N ARG A 5 4.34 -7.76 -8.26
CA ARG A 5 4.24 -6.58 -9.13
C ARG A 5 2.91 -6.68 -9.86
N LEU A 6 2.00 -5.76 -9.58
CA LEU A 6 0.80 -5.58 -10.40
C LEU A 6 1.25 -5.03 -11.75
N VAL A 7 0.85 -5.71 -12.82
CA VAL A 7 1.14 -5.32 -14.20
C VAL A 7 -0.17 -4.98 -14.88
N PHE A 8 -0.18 -3.86 -15.61
CA PHE A 8 -1.33 -3.36 -16.37
C PHE A 8 -0.93 -3.26 -17.85
N PRO A 9 -0.89 -4.38 -18.61
CA PRO A 9 -0.48 -4.36 -20.02
C PRO A 9 -1.32 -3.40 -20.88
N GLU A 10 -2.58 -3.20 -20.50
CA GLU A 10 -3.54 -2.34 -21.18
C GLU A 10 -3.19 -0.85 -21.13
N VAL A 11 -2.30 -0.41 -20.23
CA VAL A 11 -1.87 1.00 -20.17
C VAL A 11 -0.58 1.28 -20.96
N VAL A 12 0.09 0.22 -21.46
CA VAL A 12 1.36 0.35 -22.16
C VAL A 12 1.18 1.13 -23.46
N GLY A 13 2.03 2.15 -23.67
CA GLY A 13 2.01 2.98 -24.87
C GLY A 13 0.93 4.06 -24.90
N LYS A 14 0.10 4.16 -23.85
CA LYS A 14 -0.90 5.24 -23.74
C LYS A 14 -0.24 6.56 -23.34
N SER A 15 -0.77 7.66 -23.85
CA SER A 15 -0.38 9.01 -23.44
C SER A 15 -1.18 9.45 -22.21
N VAL A 16 -0.49 10.02 -21.22
CA VAL A 16 -1.11 10.57 -20.01
C VAL A 16 -1.67 11.94 -20.32
N ALA A 17 -2.95 12.15 -20.01
CA ALA A 17 -3.61 13.45 -20.08
C ALA A 17 -3.53 14.19 -18.73
N GLU A 18 -3.70 13.46 -17.63
CA GLU A 18 -3.74 14.03 -16.29
C GLU A 18 -3.15 13.05 -15.26
N LEU A 19 -2.42 13.60 -14.29
CA LEU A 19 -1.98 12.91 -13.09
C LEU A 19 -2.47 13.69 -11.87
N SER A 20 -3.28 13.03 -11.04
CA SER A 20 -3.87 13.63 -9.84
C SER A 20 -3.56 12.78 -8.61
N VAL A 21 -3.27 13.44 -7.49
CA VAL A 21 -3.07 12.78 -6.19
C VAL A 21 -4.18 13.25 -5.26
N TYR A 22 -4.95 12.29 -4.76
CA TYR A 22 -5.99 12.53 -3.76
C TYR A 22 -5.46 12.09 -2.40
N ASP A 23 -5.71 12.89 -1.38
CA ASP A 23 -5.42 12.54 0.01
C ASP A 23 -6.76 12.48 0.75
N ASP A 24 -7.26 11.27 0.96
CA ASP A 24 -8.50 11.04 1.70
C ASP A 24 -8.17 10.63 3.13
N ALA A 25 -8.73 11.34 4.11
CA ALA A 25 -8.46 11.09 5.53
C ALA A 25 -8.89 9.69 6.00
N THR A 26 -9.85 9.06 5.33
CA THR A 26 -10.41 7.75 5.65
C THR A 26 -9.68 6.63 4.91
N TYR A 27 -9.36 6.84 3.62
CA TYR A 27 -8.86 5.78 2.73
C TYR A 27 -7.38 5.90 2.37
N GLY A 28 -6.72 6.99 2.75
CA GLY A 28 -5.33 7.27 2.46
C GLY A 28 -5.13 7.94 1.10
N ARG A 29 -3.89 7.85 0.59
CA ARG A 29 -3.51 8.51 -0.66
C ARG A 29 -3.85 7.65 -1.86
N GLU A 30 -4.38 8.28 -2.89
CA GLU A 30 -4.68 7.67 -4.19
C GLU A 30 -3.96 8.44 -5.29
N VAL A 31 -3.36 7.70 -6.23
CA VAL A 31 -2.80 8.24 -7.47
C VAL A 31 -3.73 7.87 -8.62
N LEU A 32 -4.32 8.88 -9.25
CA LEU A 32 -5.14 8.72 -10.45
C LEU A 32 -4.36 9.15 -11.69
N VAL A 33 -4.31 8.26 -12.68
CA VAL A 33 -3.77 8.52 -14.02
C VAL A 33 -4.94 8.49 -15.00
N ARG A 34 -5.19 9.61 -15.70
CA ARG A 34 -6.11 9.63 -16.85
C ARG A 34 -5.32 9.66 -18.13
N PHE A 35 -5.70 8.80 -19.07
CA PHE A 35 -5.09 8.71 -20.39
C PHE A 35 -5.86 9.56 -21.41
N THR A 36 -5.19 9.96 -22.49
CA THR A 36 -5.80 10.79 -23.56
C THR A 36 -6.92 10.07 -24.30
N ASP A 37 -6.99 8.74 -24.20
CA ASP A 37 -8.06 7.92 -24.79
C ASP A 37 -9.32 7.84 -23.91
N GLY A 38 -9.34 8.54 -22.77
CA GLY A 38 -10.45 8.58 -21.83
C GLY A 38 -10.44 7.44 -20.79
N THR A 39 -9.51 6.49 -20.87
CA THR A 39 -9.35 5.45 -19.85
C THR A 39 -8.60 5.98 -18.62
N GLN A 40 -8.70 5.27 -17.50
CA GLN A 40 -8.09 5.66 -16.24
C GLN A 40 -7.49 4.48 -15.46
N LEU A 41 -6.41 4.73 -14.73
CA LEU A 41 -5.80 3.84 -13.75
C LEU A 41 -5.77 4.55 -12.39
N SER A 42 -6.32 3.92 -11.36
CA SER A 42 -6.30 4.41 -9.99
C SER A 42 -5.51 3.45 -9.11
N VAL A 43 -4.62 4.00 -8.28
CA VAL A 43 -3.74 3.25 -7.38
C VAL A 43 -3.87 3.81 -5.96
N CYS A 44 -4.51 3.04 -5.08
CA CYS A 44 -4.57 3.37 -3.65
C CYS A 44 -3.30 2.90 -2.93
N VAL A 45 -2.70 3.80 -2.15
CA VAL A 45 -1.52 3.52 -1.34
C VAL A 45 -1.95 3.24 0.10
N GLY A 46 -2.09 1.95 0.43
CA GLY A 46 -2.36 1.51 1.80
C GLY A 46 -1.07 1.43 2.62
N VAL A 47 -1.07 2.02 3.81
CA VAL A 47 -0.02 1.83 4.81
C VAL A 47 -0.56 0.93 5.92
N LYS A 48 -0.02 -0.28 6.06
CA LYS A 48 -0.33 -1.15 7.21
C LYS A 48 0.72 -0.91 8.29
N GLN A 49 0.37 -0.20 9.34
CA GLN A 49 1.17 -0.08 10.56
C GLN A 49 0.59 -0.98 11.65
N SER A 50 1.41 -1.83 12.24
CA SER A 50 1.08 -2.57 13.46
C SER A 50 1.92 -2.03 14.61
N ILE A 51 1.29 -1.83 15.77
CA ILE A 51 1.97 -1.49 17.02
C ILE A 51 1.78 -2.68 17.94
N ASP A 52 2.87 -3.40 18.20
CA ASP A 52 2.91 -4.48 19.17
C ASP A 52 3.51 -3.95 20.48
N ALA A 53 2.71 -3.96 21.54
CA ALA A 53 3.13 -3.57 22.88
C ALA A 53 3.09 -4.78 23.82
N ARG A 54 4.03 -4.85 24.76
CA ARG A 54 4.03 -5.85 25.84
C ARG A 54 4.16 -5.20 27.19
N TYR A 55 3.54 -5.81 28.18
CA TYR A 55 3.71 -5.46 29.58
C TYR A 55 4.40 -6.63 30.28
N CYS A 56 5.69 -6.47 30.58
CA CYS A 56 6.46 -7.49 31.29
C CYS A 56 6.32 -7.27 32.80
N ARG A 57 5.88 -8.28 33.55
CA ARG A 57 6.23 -8.42 34.97
C ARG A 57 7.57 -9.14 35.06
N GLU A 58 8.44 -8.69 35.97
CA GLU A 58 9.82 -9.15 36.11
C GLU A 58 9.96 -10.67 36.20
N ASP A 59 8.95 -11.37 36.72
CA ASP A 59 9.00 -12.80 37.00
C ASP A 59 8.53 -13.69 35.83
N THR A 60 7.88 -13.13 34.81
CA THR A 60 7.36 -13.91 33.67
C THR A 60 7.36 -13.06 32.40
N PRO A 61 8.47 -13.03 31.64
CA PRO A 61 8.51 -12.33 30.37
C PRO A 61 7.64 -13.04 29.31
N ASP A 62 6.82 -12.27 28.60
CA ASP A 62 5.97 -12.78 27.51
C ASP A 62 6.78 -13.19 26.28
N GLN A 63 6.42 -14.33 25.69
CA GLN A 63 7.04 -14.85 24.47
C GLN A 63 6.75 -13.97 23.24
N PRO A 64 7.66 -13.94 22.25
CA PRO A 64 7.43 -13.19 21.02
C PRO A 64 6.26 -13.67 20.18
N ILE A 65 5.37 -12.74 19.83
CA ILE A 65 4.23 -13.00 18.92
C ILE A 65 4.73 -13.32 17.50
N PHE A 66 5.86 -12.75 17.09
CA PHE A 66 6.49 -13.06 15.80
C PHE A 66 7.87 -13.67 16.01
N THR A 67 8.05 -14.90 15.53
CA THR A 67 9.33 -15.37 15.04
C THR A 67 9.48 -14.82 13.64
N ARG A 68 10.59 -14.13 13.39
CA ARG A 68 10.92 -13.58 12.07
C ARG A 68 11.02 -14.77 11.11
N GLU A 69 10.10 -14.89 10.16
CA GLU A 69 10.28 -15.79 9.01
C GLU A 69 11.27 -15.09 8.06
N ASP A 70 12.40 -15.76 7.80
CA ASP A 70 13.47 -15.29 6.90
C ASP A 70 13.02 -15.27 5.42
#